data_AF-A0A9Q0QJD5-F1
#
_entry.id   AF-A0A9Q0QJD5-F1
#
_cell.length_a   1.000
_cell.length_b   1.000
_cell.length_c   1.000
_cell.angle_alpha   90.00
_cell.angle_beta   90.00
_cell.angle_gamma   90.00
#
_symmetry.space_group_name_H-M   'P 1'
#
loop_
_entity.id
_entity.type
_entity.pdbx_description
1 polymer ?
#
loop_
_entity_poly.entity_id
_entity_poly.type
_entity_poly.pdbx_seq_one_letter_code
_entity_poly.pdbx_strand_id
1 'polypeptide(L)'
;MIKTMLRHRIATQMIVKVMVVMVTAINAADTNEVFDPCSDALVQKSDGFTFGLAFSDKDSFFSDQVQPSPCDSRLALASKKAQLAVFRPLVDEISLLSVNSSTPDSGTFGPLGSHMVAFAGRKYAARSFPVMIADNAMIVTSFTLVLEFQKGTLQNLYWKKFGCQSCSKDFVCLNGQDCALPLSKCKGNGGASDCNLSIQLTFSGTDKNLEALNSWYEVSNLRQYSLISGTVIFNRSRSHSTTPSIRNYSGTEADFHLYFDKAVHLPLLLFHSSSEPSG
;
A
#
# COMPACT_ATOMS: atom_id res chain seq x y z
N MET A 1 -46.84 0.30 44.01
CA MET A 1 -45.68 -0.62 43.83
C MET A 1 -45.34 -0.88 42.36
N ILE A 2 -46.31 -1.20 41.49
CA ILE A 2 -46.09 -1.51 40.05
C ILE A 2 -45.45 -0.35 39.26
N LYS A 3 -45.88 0.90 39.50
CA LYS A 3 -45.38 2.11 38.81
C LYS A 3 -43.88 2.38 39.07
N THR A 4 -43.38 2.00 40.25
CA THR A 4 -41.99 2.18 40.67
C THR A 4 -41.06 1.14 40.04
N MET A 5 -41.53 -0.10 39.90
CA MET A 5 -40.79 -1.19 39.24
C MET A 5 -40.71 -1.01 37.71
N LEU A 6 -41.76 -0.46 37.09
CA LEU A 6 -41.75 -0.15 35.65
C LEU A 6 -40.75 0.97 35.33
N ARG A 7 -40.66 2.00 36.19
CA ARG A 7 -39.65 3.07 36.06
C ARG A 7 -38.22 2.55 36.20
N HIS A 8 -37.97 1.63 37.13
CA HIS A 8 -36.65 0.99 37.27
C HIS A 8 -36.28 0.17 36.03
N ARG A 9 -37.19 -0.68 35.52
CA ARG A 9 -36.92 -1.47 34.31
C ARG A 9 -36.63 -0.60 33.08
N ILE A 10 -37.37 0.49 32.89
CA ILE A 10 -37.11 1.43 31.79
C ILE A 10 -35.76 2.13 31.98
N ALA A 11 -35.44 2.59 33.20
CA ALA A 11 -34.14 3.21 33.49
C ALA A 11 -32.97 2.26 33.24
N THR A 12 -33.05 1.00 33.69
CA THR A 12 -32.00 0.00 33.47
C THR A 12 -31.84 -0.33 31.98
N GLN A 13 -32.94 -0.48 31.23
CA GLN A 13 -32.86 -0.70 29.78
C GLN A 13 -32.25 0.48 29.02
N MET A 14 -32.53 1.71 29.45
CA MET A 14 -31.92 2.91 28.86
C MET A 14 -30.42 2.98 29.16
N ILE A 15 -29.99 2.68 30.39
CA ILE A 15 -28.56 2.64 30.78
C ILE A 15 -27.81 1.58 29.96
N VAL A 16 -28.37 0.39 29.80
CA VAL A 16 -27.75 -0.68 29.00
C VAL A 16 -27.65 -0.28 27.53
N LYS A 17 -28.68 0.34 26.95
CA LYS A 17 -28.64 0.82 25.57
C LYS A 17 -27.62 1.94 25.37
N VAL A 18 -27.49 2.88 26.31
CA VAL A 18 -26.49 3.96 26.27
C VAL A 18 -25.07 3.40 26.40
N MET A 19 -24.84 2.43 27.28
CA MET A 19 -23.55 1.74 27.41
C MET A 19 -23.18 1.01 26.12
N VAL A 20 -24.12 0.28 25.49
CA VAL A 20 -23.88 -0.41 24.22
C VAL A 20 -23.54 0.59 23.10
N VAL A 21 -24.21 1.75 23.03
CA VAL A 21 -23.91 2.80 22.05
C VAL A 21 -22.54 3.46 22.30
N MET A 22 -22.13 3.66 23.56
CA MET A 22 -20.80 4.19 23.88
C MET A 22 -19.67 3.19 23.54
N VAL A 23 -19.89 1.89 23.74
CA VAL A 23 -18.90 0.85 23.38
C VAL A 23 -18.73 0.75 21.85
N THR A 24 -19.72 1.13 21.05
CA THR A 24 -19.65 1.10 19.58
C THR A 24 -18.96 2.30 18.92
N ALA A 25 -18.48 3.29 19.69
CA ALA A 25 -17.88 4.52 19.16
C ALA A 25 -16.35 4.57 19.21
N ILE A 26 -15.66 3.43 19.18
CA ILE A 26 -14.22 3.40 18.89
C ILE A 26 -14.06 3.39 17.36
N ASN A 27 -14.42 4.49 16.71
CA ASN A 27 -13.88 4.75 15.39
C ASN A 27 -12.39 4.93 15.61
N ALA A 28 -11.56 3.97 15.19
CA ALA A 28 -10.15 4.23 14.98
C ALA A 28 -10.06 5.26 13.84
N ALA A 29 -10.24 6.53 14.20
CA ALA A 29 -9.96 7.65 13.32
C ALA A 29 -8.44 7.64 13.09
N ASP A 30 -8.01 7.83 11.84
CA ASP A 30 -6.60 8.05 11.52
C ASP A 30 -6.07 9.20 12.37
N THR A 31 -5.17 8.90 13.32
CA THR A 31 -4.57 9.90 14.22
C THR A 31 -3.24 10.44 13.70
N ASN A 32 -2.76 9.92 12.57
CA ASN A 32 -1.52 10.35 11.96
C ASN A 32 -1.80 11.44 10.92
N GLU A 33 -1.27 12.65 11.11
CA GLU A 33 -1.46 13.75 10.15
C GLU A 33 -0.30 13.86 9.14
N VAL A 34 0.66 12.92 9.16
CA VAL A 34 1.85 12.98 8.30
C VAL A 34 1.55 12.41 6.92
N PHE A 35 1.35 13.27 5.93
CA PHE A 35 1.06 12.89 4.54
C PHE A 35 2.27 12.87 3.60
N ASP A 36 3.42 13.39 4.03
CA ASP A 36 4.66 13.39 3.27
C ASP A 36 5.46 12.09 3.57
N PRO A 37 5.81 11.27 2.56
CA PRO A 37 6.64 10.08 2.77
C PRO A 37 8.03 10.40 3.30
N CYS A 38 8.53 11.63 3.12
CA CYS A 38 9.82 12.06 3.64
C CYS A 38 9.76 12.69 5.04
N SER A 39 8.61 12.63 5.70
CA SER A 39 8.44 13.08 7.08
C SER A 39 8.38 11.88 8.02
N ASP A 40 8.98 12.01 9.21
CA ASP A 40 8.95 10.94 10.21
C ASP A 40 7.56 10.90 10.88
N ALA A 41 6.97 9.71 10.96
CA ALA A 41 5.65 9.51 11.57
C ALA A 41 5.73 8.55 12.75
N LEU A 42 4.84 8.76 13.73
CA LEU A 42 4.64 7.89 14.87
C LEU A 42 3.22 7.35 14.84
N VAL A 43 3.06 6.08 14.47
CA VAL A 43 1.75 5.50 14.15
C VAL A 43 1.26 4.52 15.22
N GLN A 44 -0.06 4.42 15.34
CA GLN A 44 -0.75 3.30 15.97
C GLN A 44 -1.41 2.39 14.93
N LYS A 45 -1.88 1.23 15.38
CA LYS A 45 -2.74 0.37 14.56
C LYS A 45 -3.94 1.15 14.01
N SER A 46 -4.27 0.87 12.74
CA SER A 46 -5.33 1.53 11.97
C SER A 46 -5.09 3.02 11.64
N ASP A 47 -3.95 3.62 11.98
CA ASP A 47 -3.56 4.92 11.40
C ASP A 47 -3.24 4.75 9.91
N GLY A 48 -3.39 5.81 9.13
CA GLY A 48 -2.83 5.89 7.79
C GLY A 48 -1.32 6.10 7.88
N PHE A 49 -0.53 5.33 7.13
CA PHE A 49 0.92 5.52 7.08
C PHE A 49 1.38 5.84 5.67
N THR A 50 1.96 7.03 5.46
CA THR A 50 2.48 7.40 4.14
C THR A 50 3.87 6.83 3.89
N PHE A 51 4.05 6.17 2.76
CA PHE A 51 5.35 5.80 2.23
C PHE A 51 5.41 5.98 0.71
N GLY A 52 6.63 6.06 0.17
CA GLY A 52 6.88 6.25 -1.25
C GLY A 52 7.50 5.02 -1.92
N LEU A 53 7.21 4.86 -3.21
CA LEU A 53 7.91 3.98 -4.12
C LEU A 53 8.56 4.83 -5.20
N ALA A 54 9.90 4.84 -5.23
CA ALA A 54 10.67 5.48 -6.27
C ALA A 54 11.04 4.45 -7.34
N PHE A 55 10.88 4.83 -8.61
CA PHE A 55 11.17 4.01 -9.77
C PHE A 55 12.25 4.70 -10.61
N SER A 56 13.30 3.97 -10.95
CA SER A 56 14.39 4.45 -11.82
C SER A 56 15.29 3.28 -12.19
N ASP A 57 16.42 3.55 -12.85
CA ASP A 57 17.48 2.56 -13.02
C ASP A 57 18.22 2.28 -11.72
N LYS A 58 18.80 1.08 -11.62
CA LYS A 58 19.48 0.61 -10.41
C LYS A 58 20.48 1.63 -9.89
N ASP A 59 21.35 2.11 -10.76
CA ASP A 59 22.46 2.99 -10.41
C ASP A 59 21.98 4.40 -10.02
N SER A 60 20.75 4.77 -10.39
CA SER A 60 20.15 6.03 -9.98
C SER A 60 19.93 6.11 -8.46
N PHE A 61 19.79 4.95 -7.79
CA PHE A 61 19.60 4.84 -6.35
C PHE A 61 20.91 4.86 -5.54
N PHE A 62 22.05 5.02 -6.20
CA PHE A 62 23.35 5.09 -5.54
C PHE A 62 24.03 6.45 -5.77
N SER A 63 24.84 6.84 -4.78
CA SER A 63 25.76 7.96 -4.84
C SER A 63 27.04 7.55 -4.08
N ASP A 64 28.18 7.54 -4.76
CA ASP A 64 29.48 7.11 -4.22
C ASP A 64 29.44 5.73 -3.54
N GLN A 65 28.81 4.73 -4.18
CA GLN A 65 28.61 3.36 -3.67
C GLN A 65 27.73 3.25 -2.41
N VAL A 66 27.25 4.37 -1.89
CA VAL A 66 26.24 4.40 -0.83
C VAL A 66 24.87 4.43 -1.49
N GLN A 67 23.88 3.82 -0.84
CA GLN A 67 22.47 3.95 -1.22
C GLN A 67 21.80 4.94 -0.25
N PRO A 68 21.68 6.24 -0.56
CA PRO A 68 20.89 7.18 0.24
C PRO A 68 19.39 6.84 0.19
N SER A 69 18.62 7.45 1.10
CA SER A 69 17.15 7.45 0.95
C SER A 69 16.75 8.26 -0.28
N PRO A 70 15.67 7.87 -0.99
CA PRO A 70 15.03 8.72 -2.00
C PRO A 70 14.61 10.12 -1.53
N CYS A 71 14.55 10.36 -0.21
CA CYS A 71 14.36 11.69 0.37
C CYS A 71 15.64 12.54 0.45
N ASP A 72 16.80 11.98 0.11
CA ASP A 72 18.10 12.66 0.16
C ASP A 72 18.37 13.38 -1.16
N SER A 73 18.57 14.70 -1.07
CA SER A 73 18.79 15.56 -2.24
C SER A 73 20.07 15.20 -3.03
N ARG A 74 21.05 14.54 -2.40
CA ARG A 74 22.28 14.08 -3.07
C ARG A 74 22.01 13.03 -4.14
N LEU A 75 20.87 12.34 -4.07
CA LEU A 75 20.48 11.35 -5.05
C LEU A 75 20.03 11.98 -6.38
N ALA A 76 19.56 13.24 -6.31
CA ALA A 76 19.08 14.04 -7.44
C ALA A 76 18.12 13.26 -8.36
N LEU A 77 17.19 12.47 -7.78
CA LEU A 77 16.28 11.60 -8.53
C LEU A 77 15.47 12.34 -9.62
N ALA A 78 15.21 13.64 -9.41
CA ALA A 78 14.53 14.50 -10.39
C ALA A 78 15.31 14.62 -11.70
N SER A 79 16.64 14.78 -11.62
CA SER A 79 17.48 14.89 -12.82
C SER A 79 17.71 13.52 -13.49
N LYS A 80 17.47 12.42 -12.76
CA LYS A 80 17.58 11.04 -13.24
C LYS A 80 16.26 10.47 -13.78
N LYS A 81 15.27 11.33 -14.07
CA LYS A 81 13.95 10.95 -14.61
C LYS A 81 13.25 9.88 -13.77
N ALA A 82 13.47 9.90 -12.46
CA ALA A 82 12.79 8.97 -11.57
C ALA A 82 11.29 9.27 -11.51
N GLN A 83 10.49 8.23 -11.36
CA GLN A 83 9.06 8.35 -11.10
C GLN A 83 8.76 7.99 -9.66
N LEU A 84 7.67 8.56 -9.14
CA LEU A 84 7.27 8.37 -7.76
C LEU A 84 5.79 8.00 -7.67
N ALA A 85 5.50 7.00 -6.84
CA ALA A 85 4.16 6.72 -6.35
C ALA A 85 4.14 6.83 -4.82
N VAL A 86 3.09 7.42 -4.28
CA VAL A 86 2.92 7.60 -2.83
C VAL A 86 1.66 6.88 -2.40
N PHE A 87 1.77 6.10 -1.33
CA PHE A 87 0.67 5.30 -0.80
C PHE A 87 0.44 5.65 0.66
N ARG A 88 -0.81 5.50 1.08
CA ARG A 88 -1.23 5.69 2.47
C ARG A 88 -2.17 4.57 2.96
N PRO A 89 -1.66 3.34 3.10
CA PRO A 89 -2.38 2.22 3.69
C PRO A 89 -2.69 2.43 5.18
N LEU A 90 -3.66 1.69 5.70
CA LEU A 90 -3.89 1.59 7.14
C LEU A 90 -2.91 0.61 7.77
N VAL A 91 -2.34 0.99 8.92
CA VAL A 91 -1.36 0.19 9.66
C VAL A 91 -2.00 -1.09 10.20
N ASP A 92 -1.31 -2.21 9.97
CA ASP A 92 -1.74 -3.58 10.27
C ASP A 92 -2.93 -4.10 9.46
N GLU A 93 -3.25 -3.46 8.33
CA GLU A 93 -4.20 -3.99 7.34
C GLU A 93 -3.46 -4.49 6.10
N ILE A 94 -3.66 -5.77 5.73
CA ILE A 94 -3.10 -6.31 4.49
C ILE A 94 -3.69 -5.54 3.31
N SER A 95 -2.83 -4.83 2.59
CA SER A 95 -3.21 -4.01 1.45
C SER A 95 -2.62 -4.57 0.16
N LEU A 96 -3.39 -4.53 -0.92
CA LEU A 96 -2.89 -4.84 -2.26
C LEU A 96 -2.79 -3.54 -3.05
N LEU A 97 -1.56 -3.11 -3.31
CA LEU A 97 -1.28 -1.89 -4.05
C LEU A 97 -1.10 -2.24 -5.53
N SER A 98 -1.64 -1.41 -6.41
CA SER A 98 -1.48 -1.55 -7.85
C SER A 98 -0.83 -0.31 -8.43
N VAL A 99 0.24 -0.50 -9.19
CA VAL A 99 0.89 0.56 -9.97
C VAL A 99 0.65 0.24 -11.43
N ASN A 100 -0.04 1.15 -12.11
CA ASN A 100 -0.34 1.00 -13.52
C ASN A 100 0.96 1.19 -14.35
N SER A 101 1.43 0.14 -14.99
CA SER A 101 2.64 0.19 -15.84
C SER A 101 2.30 0.49 -17.32
N SER A 102 1.01 0.63 -17.66
CA SER A 102 0.52 0.75 -19.04
C SER A 102 0.45 2.19 -19.57
N THR A 103 1.53 2.97 -19.42
CA THR A 103 1.68 4.21 -20.20
C THR A 103 2.38 3.92 -21.54
N PRO A 104 1.80 4.37 -22.67
CA PRO A 104 2.32 4.10 -24.00
C PRO A 104 3.39 5.13 -24.35
N ASP A 105 4.61 4.94 -23.86
CA ASP A 105 5.78 5.52 -24.51
C ASP A 105 6.78 4.38 -24.81
N SER A 106 7.12 4.32 -26.09
CA SER A 106 7.81 3.24 -26.78
C SER A 106 9.17 2.87 -26.18
N GLY A 107 9.37 1.58 -25.89
CA GLY A 107 10.71 0.98 -25.83
C GLY A 107 11.02 0.27 -24.51
N THR A 108 10.82 -1.05 -24.51
CA THR A 108 11.51 -2.06 -23.70
C THR A 108 11.33 -2.05 -22.17
N PHE A 109 11.01 -0.92 -21.52
CA PHE A 109 10.22 -0.79 -20.28
C PHE A 109 9.67 0.61 -20.29
N GLY A 110 8.37 0.74 -20.04
CA GLY A 110 7.74 2.04 -19.90
C GLY A 110 8.38 2.90 -18.78
N PRO A 111 8.00 4.16 -18.69
CA PRO A 111 8.76 5.31 -18.18
C PRO A 111 9.13 5.29 -16.67
N LEU A 112 8.82 4.20 -15.94
CA LEU A 112 9.09 4.01 -14.52
C LEU A 112 10.57 3.68 -14.22
N GLY A 113 11.28 2.98 -15.11
CA GLY A 113 12.65 2.50 -14.87
C GLY A 113 12.72 1.01 -14.48
N SER A 114 13.93 0.45 -14.45
CA SER A 114 14.16 -1.00 -14.27
C SER A 114 14.03 -1.50 -12.83
N HIS A 115 14.15 -0.60 -11.84
CA HIS A 115 14.21 -0.94 -10.42
C HIS A 115 13.28 -0.05 -9.58
N MET A 116 12.87 -0.58 -8.43
CA MET A 116 12.03 0.11 -7.46
C MET A 116 12.66 0.11 -6.07
N VAL A 117 12.51 1.22 -5.36
CA VAL A 117 12.89 1.38 -3.95
C VAL A 117 11.69 1.93 -3.17
N ALA A 118 11.25 1.18 -2.16
CA ALA A 118 10.36 1.70 -1.12
C ALA A 118 11.14 2.52 -0.10
N PHE A 119 10.56 3.64 0.35
CA PHE A 119 11.16 4.55 1.32
C PHE A 119 10.13 5.26 2.19
N ALA A 120 10.54 5.64 3.40
CA ALA A 120 9.83 6.61 4.23
C ALA A 120 10.72 7.21 5.32
N GLY A 121 10.34 8.40 5.79
CA GLY A 121 11.02 9.15 6.83
C GLY A 121 12.30 9.85 6.38
N ARG A 122 12.83 10.72 7.24
CA ARG A 122 14.05 11.51 6.99
C ARG A 122 15.09 11.30 8.06
N LYS A 123 14.70 11.27 9.34
CA LYS A 123 15.62 11.00 10.44
C LYS A 123 16.09 9.54 10.43
N TYR A 124 15.15 8.62 10.29
CA TYR A 124 15.48 7.18 10.22
C TYR A 124 15.79 6.75 8.79
N ALA A 125 15.26 7.48 7.79
CA ALA A 125 15.56 7.28 6.37
C ALA A 125 15.42 5.82 5.93
N ALA A 126 14.35 5.17 6.41
CA ALA A 126 14.06 3.77 6.17
C ALA A 126 13.84 3.56 4.67
N ARG A 127 14.52 2.55 4.12
CA ARG A 127 14.48 2.25 2.69
C ARG A 127 14.78 0.79 2.44
N SER A 128 14.20 0.28 1.37
CA SER A 128 14.48 -1.05 0.86
C SER A 128 15.69 -1.05 -0.07
N PHE A 129 16.28 -2.22 -0.30
CA PHE A 129 17.22 -2.40 -1.42
C PHE A 129 16.48 -2.30 -2.76
N PRO A 130 17.14 -1.83 -3.83
CA PRO A 130 16.53 -1.77 -5.15
C PRO A 130 16.13 -3.17 -5.61
N VAL A 131 14.85 -3.35 -5.90
CA VAL A 131 14.33 -4.60 -6.47
C VAL A 131 14.13 -4.43 -7.97
N MET A 132 14.55 -5.43 -8.74
CA MET A 132 14.32 -5.45 -10.19
C MET A 132 12.83 -5.59 -10.46
N ILE A 133 12.31 -4.66 -11.26
CA ILE A 133 10.96 -4.74 -11.79
C ILE A 133 11.00 -5.44 -13.13
N ALA A 134 11.93 -5.04 -14.00
CA ALA A 134 11.97 -5.57 -15.35
C ALA A 134 13.36 -5.43 -16.01
N ASP A 135 13.68 -6.39 -16.90
CA ASP A 135 14.83 -6.45 -17.81
C ASP A 135 14.40 -6.76 -19.26
N ASN A 136 15.31 -6.65 -20.25
CA ASN A 136 14.91 -6.42 -21.65
C ASN A 136 14.02 -7.55 -22.21
N ALA A 137 13.96 -8.67 -21.50
CA ALA A 137 13.11 -9.80 -21.81
C ALA A 137 12.00 -10.06 -20.77
N MET A 138 12.19 -9.72 -19.49
CA MET A 138 11.37 -10.21 -18.37
C MET A 138 10.84 -9.09 -17.45
N ILE A 139 9.64 -9.27 -16.89
CA ILE A 139 9.04 -8.37 -15.89
C ILE A 139 8.50 -9.16 -14.69
N VAL A 140 8.78 -8.67 -13.49
CA VAL A 140 8.19 -9.14 -12.24
C VAL A 140 7.02 -8.23 -11.89
N THR A 141 5.82 -8.79 -11.81
CA THR A 141 4.58 -8.04 -11.58
C THR A 141 4.02 -8.23 -10.18
N SER A 142 4.60 -9.09 -9.35
CA SER A 142 4.11 -9.36 -8.00
C SER A 142 5.23 -9.24 -6.97
N PHE A 143 5.02 -8.37 -5.99
CA PHE A 143 5.96 -8.12 -4.91
C PHE A 143 5.26 -8.24 -3.56
N THR A 144 6.04 -8.46 -2.52
CA THR A 144 5.58 -8.34 -1.14
C THR A 144 6.51 -7.41 -0.38
N LEU A 145 5.96 -6.33 0.17
CA LEU A 145 6.69 -5.34 0.93
C LEU A 145 6.31 -5.44 2.40
N VAL A 146 7.30 -5.64 3.26
CA VAL A 146 7.11 -5.66 4.71
C VAL A 146 7.60 -4.35 5.32
N LEU A 147 6.73 -3.71 6.10
CA LEU A 147 7.04 -2.55 6.91
C LEU A 147 7.27 -3.02 8.35
N GLU A 148 8.47 -2.80 8.86
CA GLU A 148 8.85 -3.16 10.23
C GLU A 148 8.84 -1.92 11.11
N PHE A 149 7.93 -1.89 12.09
CA PHE A 149 7.82 -0.81 13.06
C PHE A 149 8.38 -1.22 14.41
N GLN A 150 9.02 -0.27 15.08
CA GLN A 150 9.42 -0.41 16.47
C GLN A 150 8.83 0.75 17.25
N LYS A 151 7.93 0.44 18.21
CA LYS A 151 7.25 1.45 19.02
C LYS A 151 6.58 2.54 18.17
N GLY A 152 5.96 2.15 17.06
CA GLY A 152 5.25 3.05 16.14
C GLY A 152 6.13 3.82 15.16
N THR A 153 7.45 3.61 15.20
CA THR A 153 8.39 4.24 14.26
C THR A 153 8.87 3.21 13.24
N LEU A 154 8.76 3.52 11.94
CA LEU A 154 9.27 2.65 10.89
C LEU A 154 10.80 2.51 11.00
N GLN A 155 11.28 1.27 11.11
CA GLN A 155 12.70 0.94 11.16
C GLN A 155 13.22 0.44 9.82
N ASN A 156 12.50 -0.52 9.21
CA ASN A 156 12.94 -1.18 8.00
C ASN A 156 11.81 -1.35 6.98
N LEU A 157 12.22 -1.37 5.72
CA LEU A 157 11.40 -1.71 4.56
C LEU A 157 12.14 -2.79 3.78
N TYR A 158 11.51 -3.93 3.55
CA TYR A 158 12.17 -4.98 2.76
C TYR A 158 11.20 -5.77 1.90
N TRP A 159 11.72 -6.17 0.74
CA TRP A 159 11.02 -7.01 -0.21
C TRP A 159 11.15 -8.46 0.22
N LYS A 160 10.04 -9.13 0.51
CA LYS A 160 10.07 -10.57 0.72
C LYS A 160 9.94 -11.29 -0.60
N LYS A 161 10.89 -12.20 -0.84
CA LYS A 161 10.85 -13.21 -1.89
C LYS A 161 10.39 -14.54 -1.33
N PHE A 162 9.59 -15.27 -2.11
CA PHE A 162 8.98 -16.54 -1.70
C PHE A 162 9.46 -17.73 -2.52
N GLY A 163 10.39 -17.50 -3.44
CA GLY A 163 10.84 -18.55 -4.35
C GLY A 163 9.81 -18.87 -5.41
N CYS A 164 10.17 -19.81 -6.27
CA CYS A 164 9.40 -20.11 -7.48
C CYS A 164 8.42 -21.27 -7.35
N GLN A 165 8.33 -21.90 -6.17
CA GLN A 165 7.40 -23.02 -5.94
C GLN A 165 5.93 -22.63 -6.16
N SER A 166 5.66 -21.33 -6.10
CA SER A 166 4.34 -20.73 -6.24
C SER A 166 4.10 -20.09 -7.61
N CYS A 167 5.04 -20.14 -8.56
CA CYS A 167 4.84 -19.53 -9.87
C CYS A 167 3.78 -20.29 -10.69
N SER A 168 2.83 -19.56 -11.27
CA SER A 168 1.91 -20.11 -12.26
C SER A 168 2.64 -20.53 -13.54
N LYS A 169 2.03 -21.41 -14.33
CA LYS A 169 2.64 -22.02 -15.54
C LYS A 169 3.13 -21.00 -16.60
N ASP A 170 2.57 -19.80 -16.62
CA ASP A 170 2.95 -18.75 -17.56
C ASP A 170 4.18 -17.93 -17.14
N PHE A 171 4.63 -18.09 -15.90
CA PHE A 171 5.75 -17.37 -15.31
C PHE A 171 7.03 -18.20 -15.33
N VAL A 172 8.14 -17.51 -15.55
CA VAL A 172 9.50 -18.02 -15.50
C VAL A 172 10.10 -17.68 -14.14
N CYS A 173 10.75 -18.67 -13.54
CA CYS A 173 11.48 -18.48 -12.29
C CYS A 173 12.82 -17.76 -12.54
N LEU A 174 12.97 -16.54 -12.06
CA LEU A 174 14.23 -15.80 -12.10
C LEU A 174 15.05 -16.08 -10.84
N ASN A 175 16.28 -16.53 -11.02
CA ASN A 175 17.27 -16.76 -9.97
C ASN A 175 16.78 -17.63 -8.79
N GLY A 176 15.78 -18.49 -9.01
CA GLY A 176 15.18 -19.31 -7.95
C GLY A 176 14.30 -18.54 -6.96
N GLN A 177 14.07 -17.23 -7.18
CA GLN A 177 13.50 -16.34 -6.17
C GLN A 177 12.22 -15.63 -6.59
N ASP A 178 12.13 -15.18 -7.85
CA ASP A 178 11.07 -14.28 -8.32
C ASP A 178 10.34 -14.87 -9.53
N CYS A 179 9.01 -14.74 -9.55
CA CYS A 179 8.19 -15.14 -10.71
C CYS A 179 8.12 -13.98 -11.69
N ALA A 180 8.63 -14.17 -12.90
CA ALA A 180 8.60 -13.16 -13.94
C ALA A 180 7.84 -13.63 -15.19
N LEU A 181 7.32 -12.67 -15.94
CA LEU A 181 6.65 -12.88 -17.20
C LEU A 181 7.53 -12.35 -18.33
N PRO A 182 7.62 -13.02 -19.49
CA PRO A 182 8.22 -12.42 -20.67
C PRO A 182 7.48 -11.14 -21.07
N LEU A 183 8.22 -10.07 -21.39
CA LEU A 183 7.65 -8.78 -21.79
C LEU A 183 6.73 -8.88 -23.01
N SER A 184 7.00 -9.82 -23.91
CA SER A 184 6.17 -10.11 -25.09
C SER A 184 4.75 -10.55 -24.75
N LYS A 185 4.51 -11.05 -23.53
CA LYS A 185 3.16 -11.42 -23.06
C LYS A 185 2.37 -10.22 -22.53
N CYS A 186 3.01 -9.07 -22.31
CA CYS A 186 2.34 -7.86 -21.83
C CYS A 186 1.51 -7.18 -22.94
N LYS A 187 0.32 -6.69 -22.61
CA LYS A 187 -0.57 -5.96 -23.53
C LYS A 187 0.11 -4.81 -24.27
N GLY A 188 1.00 -4.07 -23.60
CA GLY A 188 1.76 -2.98 -24.21
C GLY A 188 2.74 -3.42 -25.32
N ASN A 189 3.10 -4.70 -25.37
CA ASN A 189 4.01 -5.30 -26.36
C ASN A 189 3.29 -6.28 -27.30
N GLY A 190 1.96 -6.21 -27.41
CA GLY A 190 1.16 -7.08 -28.28
C GLY A 190 0.74 -8.42 -27.66
N GLY A 191 0.97 -8.62 -26.36
CA GLY A 191 0.51 -9.79 -25.62
C GLY A 191 -0.90 -9.66 -25.02
N ALA A 192 -1.35 -10.69 -24.31
CA ALA A 192 -2.70 -10.74 -23.72
C ALA A 192 -2.75 -10.38 -22.22
N SER A 193 -1.62 -10.41 -21.53
CA SER A 193 -1.54 -10.25 -20.07
C SER A 193 -1.44 -8.78 -19.67
N ASP A 194 -2.16 -8.40 -18.61
CA ASP A 194 -1.93 -7.13 -17.93
C ASP A 194 -0.67 -7.23 -17.06
N CYS A 195 0.27 -6.31 -17.24
CA CYS A 195 1.57 -6.31 -16.58
C CYS A 195 1.70 -5.20 -15.52
N ASN A 196 0.57 -4.77 -14.98
CA ASN A 196 0.52 -3.89 -13.82
C ASN A 196 1.28 -4.49 -12.62
N LEU A 197 1.97 -3.65 -11.87
CA LEU A 197 2.70 -4.09 -10.68
C LEU A 197 1.71 -4.21 -9.53
N SER A 198 1.72 -5.35 -8.88
CA SER A 198 0.93 -5.65 -7.70
C SER A 198 1.85 -5.86 -6.51
N ILE A 199 1.62 -5.11 -5.44
CA ILE A 199 2.46 -5.14 -4.24
C ILE A 199 1.57 -5.47 -3.05
N GLN A 200 1.78 -6.65 -2.48
CA GLN A 200 1.17 -7.04 -1.22
C GLN A 200 1.92 -6.36 -0.07
N LEU A 201 1.24 -5.49 0.66
CA LEU A 201 1.77 -4.77 1.79
C LEU A 201 1.39 -5.46 3.09
N THR A 202 2.34 -5.49 4.02
CA THR A 202 2.15 -6.14 5.31
C THR A 202 3.04 -5.50 6.38
N PHE A 203 2.66 -5.66 7.64
CA PHE A 203 3.24 -4.97 8.77
C PHE A 203 3.77 -5.97 9.82
N SER A 204 4.84 -5.57 10.49
CA SER A 204 5.47 -6.34 11.56
C SER A 204 6.00 -5.42 12.66
N GLY A 205 6.21 -5.97 13.85
CA GLY A 205 6.77 -5.25 14.99
C GLY A 205 5.69 -4.66 15.89
N THR A 206 5.89 -3.42 16.38
CA THR A 206 4.96 -2.78 17.33
C THR A 206 4.62 -1.34 17.00
N ASP A 207 3.41 -0.94 17.38
CA ASP A 207 2.88 0.41 17.23
C ASP A 207 3.30 1.34 18.41
N LYS A 208 2.88 2.62 18.40
CA LYS A 208 3.24 3.60 19.45
C LYS A 208 2.69 3.25 20.84
N ASN A 209 1.62 2.45 20.90
CA ASN A 209 1.00 1.94 22.11
C ASN A 209 1.57 0.57 22.54
N LEU A 210 2.62 0.09 21.84
CA LEU A 210 3.24 -1.22 22.03
C LEU A 210 2.34 -2.40 21.64
N GLU A 211 1.28 -2.15 20.87
CA GLU A 211 0.46 -3.22 20.29
C GLU A 211 1.23 -3.89 19.14
N ALA A 212 1.11 -5.22 19.06
CA ALA A 212 1.78 -6.00 18.03
C ALA A 212 1.09 -5.87 16.67
N LEU A 213 1.90 -5.64 15.63
CA LEU A 213 1.48 -5.66 14.24
C LEU A 213 1.68 -7.09 13.68
N ASN A 214 0.59 -7.72 13.24
CA ASN A 214 0.54 -9.16 12.97
C ASN A 214 0.13 -9.53 11.53
N SER A 215 -0.23 -8.56 10.70
CA SER A 215 -0.61 -8.81 9.30
C SER A 215 0.44 -9.61 8.52
N TRP A 216 1.71 -9.59 8.91
CA TRP A 216 2.76 -10.46 8.36
C TRP A 216 2.49 -11.95 8.54
N TYR A 217 2.08 -12.35 9.74
CA TYR A 217 1.78 -13.74 10.05
C TYR A 217 0.53 -14.23 9.32
N GLU A 218 -0.44 -13.33 9.11
CA GLU A 218 -1.65 -13.61 8.36
C GLU A 218 -1.35 -13.91 6.88
N VAL A 219 -0.44 -13.15 6.25
CA VAL A 219 -0.01 -13.42 4.86
C VAL A 219 0.64 -14.79 4.71
N SER A 220 1.44 -15.22 5.70
CA SER A 220 2.03 -16.58 5.68
C SER A 220 0.96 -17.68 5.69
N ASN A 221 -0.16 -17.47 6.37
CA ASN A 221 -1.27 -18.43 6.44
C ASN A 221 -2.18 -18.35 5.20
N LEU A 222 -2.39 -17.16 4.63
CA LEU A 222 -3.19 -16.95 3.42
C LEU A 222 -2.56 -17.57 2.15
N ARG A 223 -1.24 -17.77 2.16
CA ARG A 223 -0.51 -18.44 1.07
C ARG A 223 -0.89 -19.89 0.83
N GLN A 224 -1.56 -20.56 1.78
CA GLN A 224 -2.09 -21.91 1.55
C GLN A 224 -3.26 -21.93 0.56
N TYR A 225 -3.88 -20.79 0.26
CA TYR A 225 -5.15 -20.74 -0.48
C TYR A 225 -5.16 -19.84 -1.73
N SER A 226 -4.13 -19.02 -1.97
CA SER A 226 -4.33 -17.79 -2.77
C SER A 226 -3.67 -17.72 -4.16
N LEU A 227 -3.29 -18.83 -4.80
CA LEU A 227 -2.75 -18.77 -6.17
C LEU A 227 -3.54 -19.63 -7.15
N ILE A 228 -4.85 -19.36 -7.22
CA ILE A 228 -5.69 -19.78 -8.34
C ILE A 228 -5.91 -18.56 -9.24
N SER A 229 -5.48 -18.67 -10.49
CA SER A 229 -5.90 -17.80 -11.58
C SER A 229 -7.41 -17.98 -11.77
N GLY A 230 -8.17 -17.04 -11.23
CA GLY A 230 -9.63 -17.04 -11.25
C GLY A 230 -10.11 -16.31 -10.01
N THR A 231 -10.42 -15.02 -10.17
CA THR A 231 -11.18 -14.16 -9.25
C THR A 231 -11.43 -14.77 -7.87
N VAL A 232 -10.48 -14.58 -6.95
CA VAL A 232 -10.77 -14.67 -5.53
C VAL A 232 -10.89 -13.24 -5.01
N ILE A 233 -12.12 -12.73 -5.03
CA ILE A 233 -12.48 -11.57 -4.21
C ILE A 233 -12.52 -12.08 -2.77
N PHE A 234 -11.47 -11.85 -2.00
CA PHE A 234 -11.56 -11.98 -0.55
C PHE A 234 -12.44 -10.85 -0.02
N ASN A 235 -13.67 -11.19 0.37
CA ASN A 235 -14.64 -10.27 0.94
C ASN A 235 -14.36 -9.97 2.44
N ARG A 236 -13.08 -9.76 2.77
CA ARG A 236 -12.60 -9.14 4.02
C ARG A 236 -11.27 -8.41 3.81
N SER A 237 -11.03 -7.91 2.60
CA SER A 237 -10.16 -6.77 2.36
C SER A 237 -11.10 -5.59 2.16
N ARG A 238 -11.07 -4.57 3.02
CA ARG A 238 -11.74 -3.32 2.66
C ARG A 238 -10.86 -2.72 1.58
N SER A 239 -11.22 -2.94 0.32
CA SER A 239 -10.45 -2.45 -0.82
C SER A 239 -10.49 -0.91 -0.82
N HIS A 240 -9.60 -0.28 -0.07
CA HIS A 240 -9.24 1.10 -0.31
C HIS A 240 -8.26 1.09 -1.49
N SER A 241 -8.81 0.90 -2.70
CA SER A 241 -8.09 1.06 -3.96
C SER A 241 -7.71 2.52 -4.10
N THR A 242 -6.65 2.94 -3.41
CA THR A 242 -5.94 4.16 -3.76
C THR A 242 -5.09 3.81 -4.98
N THR A 243 -5.58 4.15 -6.17
CA THR A 243 -4.77 4.14 -7.39
C THR A 243 -3.96 5.44 -7.37
N PRO A 244 -2.66 5.43 -7.01
CA PRO A 244 -1.86 6.63 -7.10
C PRO A 244 -1.66 7.03 -8.56
N SER A 245 -1.65 8.33 -8.84
CA SER A 245 -1.22 8.87 -10.12
C SER A 245 0.31 8.98 -10.14
N ILE A 246 0.97 8.10 -10.88
CA ILE A 246 2.42 8.14 -11.09
C ILE A 246 2.80 9.52 -11.64
N ARG A 247 3.71 10.22 -10.96
CA ARG A 247 4.21 11.53 -11.40
C ARG A 247 5.72 11.49 -11.56
N ASN A 248 6.20 12.30 -12.50
CA ASN A 248 7.62 12.64 -12.62
C ASN A 248 8.06 13.33 -11.33
N TYR A 249 9.17 12.90 -10.76
CA TYR A 249 9.68 13.46 -9.51
C TYR A 249 10.26 14.87 -9.76
N SER A 250 9.63 15.93 -9.24
CA SER A 250 10.13 17.31 -9.43
C SER A 250 11.14 17.78 -8.37
N GLY A 251 11.36 16.98 -7.31
CA GLY A 251 12.30 17.31 -6.24
C GLY A 251 11.86 18.43 -5.30
N THR A 252 10.57 18.81 -5.30
CA THR A 252 10.03 19.85 -4.40
C THR A 252 9.04 19.25 -3.38
N GLU A 253 9.02 19.80 -2.16
CA GLU A 253 8.10 19.45 -1.06
C GLU A 253 6.61 19.62 -1.46
N ALA A 254 6.34 20.44 -2.49
CA ALA A 254 5.01 20.73 -3.02
C ALA A 254 4.34 19.58 -3.81
N ASP A 255 5.10 18.60 -4.31
CA ASP A 255 4.53 17.45 -5.05
C ASP A 255 3.72 16.50 -4.15
N PHE A 256 4.06 16.48 -2.85
CA PHE A 256 3.45 15.60 -1.84
C PHE A 256 2.12 16.15 -1.32
N HIS A 257 2.00 17.48 -1.19
CA HIS A 257 0.75 18.14 -0.75
C HIS A 257 -0.39 18.03 -1.79
N LEU A 258 -0.06 18.03 -3.09
CA LEU A 258 -1.04 17.95 -4.19
C LEU A 258 -1.68 16.56 -4.37
N TYR A 259 -1.34 15.57 -3.55
CA TYR A 259 -1.93 14.23 -3.60
C TYR A 259 -3.26 14.12 -2.82
N PHE A 260 -3.44 14.95 -1.78
CA PHE A 260 -4.56 14.78 -0.82
C PHE A 260 -5.69 15.80 -0.99
N ASP A 261 -5.46 16.93 -1.65
CA ASP A 261 -6.48 17.97 -1.81
C ASP A 261 -7.65 17.57 -2.73
N LYS A 262 -7.51 16.52 -3.54
CA LYS A 262 -8.58 15.99 -4.41
C LYS A 262 -9.34 14.79 -3.84
N ALA A 263 -8.91 14.20 -2.73
CA ALA A 263 -9.60 13.05 -2.11
C ALA A 263 -10.61 13.48 -1.02
N VAL A 264 -10.57 14.74 -0.57
CA VAL A 264 -11.38 15.25 0.56
C VAL A 264 -12.66 15.98 0.11
N HIS A 265 -12.91 16.10 -1.20
CA HIS A 265 -14.13 16.70 -1.74
C HIS A 265 -14.93 15.74 -2.63
N LEU A 266 -15.50 14.71 -2.01
CA LEU A 266 -16.77 14.14 -2.49
C LEU A 266 -17.85 14.45 -1.44
N PRO A 267 -18.86 15.29 -1.75
CA PRO A 267 -19.94 15.54 -0.82
C PRO A 267 -20.75 14.27 -0.60
N LEU A 268 -21.09 14.00 0.68
CA LEU A 268 -22.13 13.05 1.07
C LEU A 268 -23.40 13.33 0.24
N LEU A 269 -23.67 12.50 -0.76
CA LEU A 269 -25.01 12.40 -1.33
C LEU A 269 -25.83 11.44 -0.48
N LEU A 270 -26.74 12.05 0.27
CA LEU A 270 -27.84 11.40 0.98
C LEU A 270 -28.63 10.52 0.01
N PHE A 271 -28.65 9.21 0.25
CA PHE A 271 -29.62 8.32 -0.39
C PHE A 271 -31.02 8.62 0.17
N HIS A 272 -31.85 9.30 -0.62
CA HIS A 272 -33.31 9.30 -0.44
C HIS A 272 -33.87 8.10 -1.22
N SER A 273 -34.49 7.17 -0.50
CA SER A 273 -35.22 6.04 -1.06
C SER A 273 -36.63 6.49 -1.47
N SER A 274 -36.89 6.63 -2.77
CA SER A 274 -38.26 6.68 -3.31
C SER A 274 -38.53 5.40 -4.09
N SER A 275 -39.42 4.57 -3.56
CA SER A 275 -39.99 3.40 -4.24
C SER A 275 -41.47 3.65 -4.54
N GLU A 276 -41.80 3.86 -5.81
CA GLU A 276 -43.14 3.66 -6.37
C GLU A 276 -42.94 3.02 -7.76
N PRO A 277 -43.56 1.86 -8.04
CA PRO A 277 -43.73 1.38 -9.39
C PRO A 277 -45.16 1.68 -9.88
N SER A 278 -45.23 2.31 -11.05
CA SER A 278 -46.42 2.35 -11.90
C SER A 278 -46.51 1.04 -12.70
N GLY A 279 -47.69 0.42 -12.66
CA GLY A 279 -48.05 -0.79 -13.39
C GLY A 279 -49.27 -1.45 -12.78
#